data_AF-A0A9D7YCV3-F1
#
_entry.id   AF-A0A9D7YCV3-F1
#
_cell.length_a   1.000
_cell.length_b   1.000
_cell.length_c   1.000
_cell.angle_alpha   90.00
_cell.angle_beta   90.00
_cell.angle_gamma   90.00
#
_symmetry.space_group_name_H-M   'P 1'
#
loop_
_entity.id
_entity.type
_entity.pdbx_description
1 polymer ?
#
loop_
_entity_poly.entity_id
_entity_poly.type
_entity_poly.pdbx_seq_one_letter_code
_entity_poly.pdbx_strand_id
1 'polypeptide(L)'
;MLKVISSLIVLISFIGCTDNSDKETINNTFYIEVVNTADSIKKAIENGLVGKTSFRQQSELKIVSKEYMTEHTPDMHYYNSVVNLDKKIKEGSVKIIIDLQNNYVKDTVIFSMPKYKYSNNEWKKISDLGIITTPVSSRNLIKYRLGLKEYVQTLITQVAAATY
;
A
#
# COMPACT_ATOMS: atom_id res chain seq x y z
N MET A 1 38.23 11.52 63.52
CA MET A 1 38.11 10.39 62.56
C MET A 1 36.65 10.21 62.20
N LEU A 2 36.20 10.81 61.09
CA LEU A 2 34.81 10.70 60.62
C LEU A 2 34.75 9.67 59.48
N LYS A 3 33.90 8.65 59.66
CA LYS A 3 33.55 7.65 58.66
C LYS A 3 32.80 8.32 57.50
N VAL A 4 33.29 8.16 56.27
CA VAL A 4 32.51 8.46 55.07
C VAL A 4 31.98 7.12 54.54
N ILE A 5 30.72 6.84 54.85
CA ILE A 5 29.94 5.78 54.19
C ILE A 5 29.34 6.45 52.95
N SER A 6 29.95 6.21 51.80
CA SER A 6 29.42 6.66 50.51
C SER A 6 28.39 5.65 50.03
N SER A 7 27.12 6.03 50.16
CA SER A 7 25.97 5.27 49.67
C SER A 7 26.00 5.20 48.14
N LEU A 8 26.05 3.96 47.63
CA LEU A 8 25.95 3.61 46.22
C LEU A 8 24.50 3.83 45.75
N ILE A 9 24.23 4.91 45.02
CA ILE A 9 22.93 5.15 44.37
C ILE A 9 22.91 4.29 43.09
N VAL A 10 22.14 3.19 43.14
CA VAL A 10 21.83 2.37 41.97
C VAL A 10 20.70 3.07 41.19
N LEU A 11 21.06 3.72 40.09
CA LEU A 11 20.12 4.30 39.13
C LEU A 11 19.53 3.16 38.29
N ILE A 12 18.34 2.67 38.66
CA ILE A 12 17.58 1.72 37.84
C ILE A 12 16.90 2.53 36.73
N SER A 13 17.53 2.58 35.56
CA SER A 13 16.92 3.12 34.35
C SER A 13 15.83 2.17 33.87
N PHE A 14 14.57 2.50 34.18
CA PHE A 14 13.41 1.96 33.47
C PHE A 14 13.45 2.48 32.03
N ILE A 15 14.15 1.77 31.16
CA ILE A 15 13.96 1.87 29.71
C ILE A 15 12.58 1.27 29.46
N GLY A 16 11.57 2.12 29.42
CA GLY A 16 10.26 1.74 28.93
C GLY A 16 10.41 1.20 27.51
N CYS A 17 9.94 -0.03 27.27
CA CYS A 17 9.71 -0.55 25.94
C CYS A 17 8.85 0.47 25.20
N THR A 18 9.49 1.27 24.35
CA THR A 18 8.79 2.12 23.40
C THR A 18 8.22 1.17 22.37
N ASP A 19 6.90 1.04 22.38
CA ASP A 19 6.14 0.20 21.48
C ASP A 19 6.52 0.56 20.03
N ASN A 20 7.32 -0.29 19.38
CA ASN A 20 7.84 -0.06 18.03
C ASN A 20 6.79 -0.33 16.94
N SER A 21 5.60 -0.81 17.32
CA SER A 21 4.50 -1.20 16.44
C SER A 21 3.99 -0.05 15.55
N ASP A 22 4.00 1.19 16.05
CA ASP A 22 3.58 2.37 15.28
C ASP A 22 4.57 2.75 14.17
N LYS A 23 5.87 2.50 14.35
CA LYS A 23 6.90 2.82 13.33
C LYS A 23 6.88 1.83 12.18
N GLU A 24 6.66 0.55 12.46
CA GLU A 24 6.62 -0.52 11.47
C GLU A 24 5.41 -0.35 10.53
N THR A 25 4.26 0.02 11.09
CA THR A 25 3.02 0.29 10.32
C THR A 25 3.17 1.46 9.35
N ILE A 26 3.89 2.52 9.73
CA ILE A 26 4.11 3.70 8.87
C ILE A 26 5.00 3.35 7.67
N ASN A 27 6.07 2.58 7.89
CA ASN A 27 6.99 2.20 6.82
C ASN A 27 6.36 1.26 5.78
N ASN A 28 5.33 0.52 6.18
CA ASN A 28 4.64 -0.44 5.33
C ASN A 28 3.26 0.04 4.85
N THR A 29 2.96 1.34 4.96
CA THR A 29 1.74 1.93 4.40
C THR A 29 2.00 2.53 3.02
N PHE A 30 1.22 2.09 2.03
CA PHE A 30 1.23 2.57 0.66
C PHE A 30 -0.02 3.40 0.38
N TYR A 31 0.17 4.64 -0.05
CA TYR A 31 -0.91 5.53 -0.45
C TYR A 31 -1.26 5.34 -1.93
N ILE A 32 -2.49 4.94 -2.21
CA ILE A 32 -2.98 4.64 -3.55
C ILE A 32 -3.63 5.89 -4.15
N GLU A 33 -3.21 6.23 -5.36
CA GLU A 33 -3.74 7.33 -6.17
C GLU A 33 -4.20 6.76 -7.52
N VAL A 34 -5.51 6.81 -7.81
CA VAL A 34 -6.05 6.32 -9.09
C VAL A 34 -6.41 7.50 -9.99
N VAL A 35 -5.81 7.56 -11.18
CA VAL A 35 -5.94 8.69 -12.12
C VAL A 35 -6.36 8.22 -13.52
N ASN A 36 -6.86 9.16 -14.32
CA ASN A 36 -7.18 8.99 -15.74
C ASN A 36 -8.16 7.86 -16.09
N THR A 37 -9.02 7.44 -15.17
CA THR A 37 -10.01 6.38 -15.40
C THR A 37 -11.44 6.85 -15.13
N ALA A 38 -12.42 6.12 -15.66
CA ALA A 38 -13.82 6.27 -15.29
C ALA A 38 -14.06 6.04 -13.78
N ASP A 39 -14.96 6.81 -13.18
CA ASP A 39 -15.27 6.78 -11.73
C ASP A 39 -15.68 5.39 -11.22
N SER A 40 -16.38 4.60 -12.03
CA SER A 40 -16.81 3.25 -11.66
C SER A 40 -15.62 2.30 -11.48
N ILE A 41 -14.62 2.39 -12.36
CA ILE A 41 -13.38 1.61 -12.30
C ILE A 41 -12.51 2.12 -11.16
N LYS A 42 -12.41 3.45 -10.99
CA LYS A 42 -11.73 4.07 -9.86
C LYS A 42 -12.25 3.54 -8.53
N LYS A 43 -13.56 3.62 -8.31
CA LYS A 43 -14.21 3.11 -7.09
C LYS A 43 -14.00 1.61 -6.91
N ALA A 44 -14.02 0.84 -7.98
CA ALA A 44 -13.78 -0.60 -7.89
C ALA A 44 -12.34 -0.92 -7.44
N ILE A 45 -11.34 -0.19 -7.96
CA ILE A 45 -9.94 -0.31 -7.54
C ILE A 45 -9.76 0.15 -6.10
N GLU A 46 -10.32 1.32 -5.75
CA GLU A 46 -10.25 1.89 -4.40
C GLU A 46 -10.89 0.95 -3.36
N ASN A 47 -12.11 0.47 -3.59
CA ASN A 47 -12.76 -0.56 -2.74
C ASN A 47 -11.98 -1.89 -2.71
N GLY A 48 -11.20 -2.12 -3.77
CA GLY A 48 -10.35 -3.28 -3.96
C GLY A 48 -9.10 -3.29 -3.09
N LEU A 49 -8.55 -2.13 -2.76
CA LEU A 49 -7.26 -1.94 -2.09
C LEU A 49 -7.38 -1.17 -0.78
N VAL A 50 -8.03 0.00 -0.77
CA VAL A 50 -8.04 0.92 0.36
C VAL A 50 -8.70 0.25 1.57
N GLY A 51 -8.05 0.36 2.73
CA GLY A 51 -8.49 -0.30 3.97
C GLY A 51 -8.14 -1.79 4.06
N LYS A 52 -7.48 -2.34 3.04
CA LYS A 52 -6.97 -3.70 3.05
C LYS A 52 -5.49 -3.75 3.43
N THR A 53 -5.05 -4.95 3.75
CA THR A 53 -3.64 -5.31 3.92
C THR A 53 -3.31 -6.47 3.00
N SER A 54 -2.05 -6.57 2.59
CA SER A 54 -1.51 -7.78 1.97
C SER A 54 -0.37 -8.37 2.79
N PHE A 55 -0.24 -9.69 2.71
CA PHE A 55 0.86 -10.45 3.31
C PHE A 55 1.10 -11.72 2.49
N ARG A 56 2.28 -12.33 2.65
CA ARG A 56 2.56 -13.65 2.08
C ARG A 56 2.32 -14.73 3.13
N GLN A 57 1.51 -15.73 2.79
CA GLN A 57 1.31 -16.92 3.61
C GLN A 57 1.51 -18.14 2.73
N GLN A 58 2.42 -19.04 3.11
CA GLN A 58 2.75 -20.24 2.33
C GLN A 58 3.14 -19.93 0.86
N SER A 59 3.89 -18.84 0.65
CA SER A 59 4.28 -18.29 -0.66
C SER A 59 3.15 -17.66 -1.49
N GLU A 60 1.91 -17.69 -1.00
CA GLU A 60 0.76 -17.06 -1.66
C GLU A 60 0.57 -15.62 -1.16
N LEU A 61 0.32 -14.70 -2.09
CA LEU A 61 -0.07 -13.34 -1.76
C LEU A 61 -1.54 -13.31 -1.37
N LYS A 62 -1.82 -12.90 -0.13
CA LYS A 62 -3.18 -12.72 0.38
C LYS A 62 -3.48 -11.24 0.51
N ILE A 63 -4.72 -10.86 0.22
CA ILE A 63 -5.21 -9.49 0.36
C ILE A 63 -6.54 -9.55 1.10
N VAL A 64 -6.60 -8.96 2.29
CA VAL A 64 -7.76 -9.05 3.18
C VAL A 64 -8.06 -7.69 3.81
N SER A 65 -9.30 -7.48 4.25
CA SER A 65 -9.64 -6.26 4.99
C SER A 65 -8.81 -6.19 6.27
N LYS A 66 -8.30 -4.99 6.60
CA LYS A 66 -7.53 -4.77 7.82
C LYS A 66 -8.34 -5.14 9.07
N GLU A 67 -9.66 -4.98 9.02
CA GLU A 67 -10.56 -5.27 10.15
C GLU A 67 -10.67 -6.77 10.48
N TYR A 68 -10.33 -7.66 9.55
CA TYR A 68 -10.35 -9.12 9.76
C TYR A 68 -9.00 -9.67 10.20
N MET A 69 -7.99 -8.82 10.38
CA MET A 69 -6.69 -9.23 10.87
C MET A 69 -6.68 -9.30 12.39
N THR A 70 -6.59 -10.52 12.93
CA THR A 70 -6.49 -10.78 14.37
C THR A 70 -5.04 -10.94 14.85
N GLU A 71 -4.12 -11.24 13.94
CA GLU A 71 -2.71 -11.53 14.27
C GLU A 71 -1.76 -10.70 13.39
N HIS A 72 -0.65 -10.25 13.98
CA HIS A 72 0.38 -9.54 13.25
C HIS A 72 1.19 -10.54 12.41
N THR A 73 0.98 -10.55 11.09
CA THR A 73 1.81 -11.32 10.16
C THR A 73 3.04 -10.50 9.77
N PRO A 74 4.26 -11.07 9.74
CA PRO A 74 5.42 -10.36 9.22
C PRO A 74 5.19 -9.90 7.77
N ASP A 75 5.82 -8.79 7.39
CA ASP A 75 5.77 -8.19 6.05
C ASP A 75 4.35 -7.85 5.56
N MET A 76 3.50 -7.36 6.46
CA MET A 76 2.20 -6.78 6.10
C MET A 76 2.35 -5.43 5.43
N HIS A 77 1.71 -5.26 4.28
CA HIS A 77 1.64 -3.99 3.55
C HIS A 77 0.21 -3.45 3.57
N TYR A 78 0.05 -2.23 4.07
CA TYR A 78 -1.24 -1.58 4.25
C TYR A 78 -1.53 -0.62 3.11
N TYR A 79 -2.79 -0.56 2.70
CA TYR A 79 -3.22 0.30 1.60
C TYR A 79 -4.16 1.39 2.10
N ASN A 80 -3.78 2.64 1.86
CA ASN A 80 -4.61 3.80 2.19
C ASN A 80 -4.80 4.68 0.96
N SER A 81 -5.82 5.54 0.93
CA SER A 81 -6.00 6.49 -0.17
C SER A 81 -5.12 7.73 0.04
N VAL A 82 -4.61 8.32 -1.05
CA VAL A 82 -3.94 9.63 -0.98
C VAL A 82 -4.85 10.74 -0.46
N VAL A 83 -6.18 10.60 -0.56
CA VAL A 83 -7.13 11.59 -0.01
C VAL A 83 -7.07 11.65 1.53
N ASN A 84 -6.55 10.58 2.16
CA ASN A 84 -6.37 10.48 3.60
C ASN A 84 -4.98 10.96 4.04
N LEU A 85 -4.17 11.50 3.13
CA LEU A 85 -2.92 12.16 3.51
C LEU A 85 -3.26 13.49 4.20
N ASP A 86 -2.80 13.64 5.42
CA ASP A 86 -2.87 14.90 6.14
C ASP A 86 -2.14 16.02 5.39
N LYS A 87 -2.42 17.28 5.76
CA LYS A 87 -1.72 18.47 5.24
C LYS A 87 -0.19 18.43 5.46
N LYS A 88 0.31 17.56 6.35
CA LYS A 88 1.73 17.32 6.60
C LYS A 88 2.06 15.86 6.29
N ILE A 89 2.49 15.61 5.07
CA ILE A 89 2.96 14.30 4.61
C ILE A 89 4.27 13.98 5.36
N LYS A 90 4.35 12.79 5.96
CA LYS A 90 5.55 12.33 6.67
C LYS A 90 6.68 12.02 5.68
N GLU A 91 7.91 12.39 6.05
CA GLU A 91 9.11 12.00 5.31
C GLU A 91 9.17 10.47 5.19
N GLY A 92 9.46 9.97 3.99
CA GLY A 92 9.53 8.54 3.71
C GLY A 92 8.21 7.87 3.34
N SER A 93 7.06 8.56 3.43
CA SER A 93 5.77 8.05 2.95
C SER A 93 5.87 7.58 1.49
N VAL A 94 5.21 6.47 1.16
CA VAL A 94 5.24 5.89 -0.18
C VAL A 94 3.86 5.98 -0.82
N LYS A 95 3.78 6.48 -2.06
CA LYS A 95 2.56 6.42 -2.87
C LYS A 95 2.75 5.61 -4.14
N ILE A 96 1.68 4.97 -4.60
CA ILE A 96 1.59 4.25 -5.87
C ILE A 96 0.49 4.92 -6.67
N ILE A 97 0.83 5.40 -7.87
CA ILE A 97 -0.16 5.94 -8.81
C ILE A 97 -0.60 4.79 -9.70
N ILE A 98 -1.90 4.60 -9.87
CA ILE A 98 -2.50 3.68 -10.85
C ILE A 98 -3.08 4.56 -11.95
N ASP A 99 -2.34 4.71 -13.03
CA ASP A 99 -2.73 5.52 -14.19
C ASP A 99 -3.21 4.60 -15.31
N LEU A 100 -4.53 4.60 -15.53
CA LEU A 100 -5.13 3.89 -16.65
C LEU A 100 -5.06 4.82 -17.85
N GLN A 101 -4.13 4.55 -18.75
CA GLN A 101 -4.04 5.31 -19.98
C GLN A 101 -5.33 5.03 -20.78
N ASN A 102 -6.15 6.05 -21.01
CA ASN A 102 -7.47 5.96 -21.68
C ASN A 102 -7.44 5.41 -23.13
N ASN A 103 -6.31 4.86 -23.56
CA ASN A 103 -6.16 4.17 -24.83
C ASN A 103 -6.60 2.71 -24.64
N TYR A 104 -7.91 2.46 -24.76
CA TYR A 104 -8.42 1.13 -25.06
C TYR A 104 -7.89 0.72 -26.44
N VAL A 105 -6.70 0.13 -26.48
CA VAL A 105 -6.14 -0.44 -27.70
C VAL A 105 -6.72 -1.84 -27.82
N LYS A 106 -7.73 -2.00 -28.68
CA LYS A 106 -8.29 -3.27 -29.18
C LYS A 106 -8.04 -4.48 -28.25
N ASP A 107 -8.97 -4.72 -27.34
CA ASP A 107 -8.96 -5.84 -26.39
C ASP A 107 -7.80 -5.80 -25.37
N THR A 108 -7.21 -4.64 -25.09
CA THR A 108 -6.18 -4.48 -24.06
C THR A 108 -6.40 -3.21 -23.25
N VAL A 109 -6.18 -3.29 -21.94
CA VAL A 109 -6.00 -2.11 -21.09
C VAL A 109 -4.53 -1.96 -20.72
N ILE A 110 -4.04 -0.74 -20.89
CA ILE A 110 -2.68 -0.30 -20.61
C ILE A 110 -2.73 0.54 -19.34
N PHE A 111 -1.96 0.16 -18.34
CA PHE A 111 -1.80 0.98 -17.14
C PHE A 111 -0.34 1.10 -16.75
N SER A 112 0.03 2.27 -16.25
CA SER A 112 1.34 2.54 -15.65
C SER A 112 1.20 2.68 -14.15
N MET A 113 2.18 2.13 -13.42
CA MET A 113 2.19 2.16 -11.96
C MET A 113 3.49 2.71 -11.39
N PRO A 114 3.72 4.03 -11.49
CA PRO A 114 4.88 4.64 -10.87
C PRO A 114 4.72 4.71 -9.35
N LYS A 115 5.79 4.32 -8.65
CA LYS A 115 5.92 4.38 -7.19
C LYS A 115 6.76 5.59 -6.82
N TYR A 116 6.32 6.35 -5.82
CA TYR A 116 6.99 7.55 -5.33
C TYR A 116 7.26 7.44 -3.84
N LYS A 117 8.35 8.03 -3.39
CA LYS A 117 8.67 8.25 -1.98
C LYS A 117 8.71 9.74 -1.72
N TYR A 118 8.04 10.18 -0.66
CA TYR A 118 8.09 11.57 -0.24
C TYR A 118 9.45 11.82 0.43
N SER A 119 10.23 12.73 -0.13
CA SER A 119 11.48 13.14 0.45
C SER A 119 11.85 14.57 0.14
N ASN A 120 12.38 15.31 1.11
CA ASN A 120 12.75 16.73 0.99
C ASN A 120 11.57 17.61 0.52
N ASN A 121 10.39 17.40 1.10
CA ASN A 121 9.15 18.10 0.74
C ASN A 121 8.65 17.89 -0.70
N GLU A 122 9.09 16.84 -1.39
CA GLU A 122 8.66 16.52 -2.75
C GLU A 122 8.45 15.01 -2.95
N TRP A 123 7.60 14.65 -3.90
CA TRP A 123 7.41 13.25 -4.31
C TRP A 123 8.46 12.86 -5.34
N LYS A 124 9.34 11.92 -4.99
CA LYS A 124 10.39 11.39 -5.88
C LYS A 124 10.01 10.03 -6.40
N LYS A 125 10.02 9.85 -7.73
CA LYS A 125 9.78 8.54 -8.34
C LYS A 125 10.91 7.59 -7.94
N ILE A 126 10.57 6.42 -7.44
CA ILE A 126 11.53 5.39 -6.98
C ILE A 126 11.44 4.10 -7.78
N SER A 127 10.29 3.79 -8.39
CA SER A 127 10.16 2.66 -9.31
C SER A 127 9.00 2.88 -10.28
N ASP A 128 8.98 2.05 -11.32
CA ASP A 128 7.87 1.93 -12.26
C ASP A 128 7.68 0.45 -12.57
N LEU A 129 6.48 -0.05 -12.41
CA LEU A 129 6.15 -1.44 -12.75
C LEU A 129 5.95 -1.62 -14.26
N GLY A 130 6.07 -0.53 -15.01
CA GLY A 130 5.93 -0.51 -16.46
C GLY A 130 4.48 -0.57 -16.88
N ILE A 131 4.29 -0.91 -18.15
CA ILE A 131 2.99 -1.06 -18.78
C ILE A 131 2.54 -2.50 -18.61
N ILE A 132 1.47 -2.70 -17.83
CA ILE A 132 0.81 -4.00 -17.77
C ILE A 132 -0.33 -4.02 -18.80
N THR A 133 -0.34 -5.08 -19.60
CA THR A 133 -1.28 -5.33 -20.68
C THR A 133 -2.17 -6.49 -20.25
N THR A 134 -3.45 -6.20 -20.03
CA THR A 134 -4.43 -7.26 -19.72
C THR A 134 -5.37 -7.44 -20.89
N PRO A 135 -5.45 -8.65 -21.50
CA PRO A 135 -6.37 -8.91 -22.59
C PRO A 135 -7.83 -8.88 -22.09
N VAL A 136 -8.66 -8.04 -22.70
CA VAL A 136 -10.10 -7.95 -22.47
C VAL A 136 -10.81 -8.62 -23.64
N SER A 137 -11.38 -9.81 -23.44
CA SER A 137 -12.12 -10.50 -24.50
C SER A 137 -13.32 -9.68 -24.98
N SER A 138 -13.29 -9.22 -26.24
CA SER A 138 -14.38 -8.50 -26.93
C SER A 138 -15.70 -9.27 -26.98
N ARG A 139 -15.70 -10.60 -26.86
CA ARG A 139 -16.94 -11.42 -26.82
C ARG A 139 -17.72 -11.30 -25.51
N ASN A 140 -17.16 -10.65 -24.49
CA ASN A 140 -17.75 -10.54 -23.15
C ASN A 140 -18.35 -9.17 -22.85
N LEU A 141 -18.65 -8.34 -23.84
CA LEU A 141 -19.26 -7.02 -23.61
C LEU A 141 -20.67 -7.13 -22.97
N ILE A 142 -21.45 -8.20 -23.21
CA ILE A 142 -22.71 -8.43 -22.44
C ILE A 142 -22.43 -8.96 -21.01
N LYS A 143 -21.22 -9.49 -20.77
CA LYS A 143 -20.65 -9.86 -19.47
C LYS A 143 -19.83 -8.71 -18.83
N TYR A 144 -20.09 -7.46 -19.19
CA TYR A 144 -19.35 -6.25 -18.73
C TYR A 144 -19.09 -6.20 -17.22
N ARG A 145 -20.00 -6.74 -16.41
CA ARG A 145 -19.88 -6.80 -14.94
C ARG A 145 -18.91 -7.86 -14.42
N LEU A 146 -18.80 -9.01 -15.12
CA LEU A 146 -17.89 -10.10 -14.75
C LEU A 146 -16.47 -9.83 -15.24
N GLY A 147 -16.31 -9.35 -16.48
CA GLY A 147 -15.00 -8.99 -17.03
C GLY A 147 -14.32 -7.85 -16.26
N LEU A 148 -15.10 -6.84 -15.81
CA LEU A 148 -14.56 -5.76 -14.99
C LEU A 148 -14.09 -6.24 -13.62
N LYS A 149 -14.77 -7.23 -13.01
CA LYS A 149 -14.37 -7.76 -11.70
C LYS A 149 -13.04 -8.50 -11.76
N GLU A 150 -12.86 -9.38 -12.75
CA GLU A 150 -11.60 -10.11 -12.97
C GLU A 150 -10.45 -9.16 -13.32
N TYR A 151 -10.75 -8.14 -14.13
CA TYR A 151 -9.81 -7.08 -14.47
C TYR A 151 -9.34 -6.30 -13.24
N VAL A 152 -10.28 -5.79 -12.44
CA VAL A 152 -9.98 -5.06 -11.20
C VAL A 152 -9.23 -5.95 -10.23
N GLN A 153 -9.59 -7.24 -10.12
CA GLN A 153 -8.88 -8.18 -9.27
C GLN A 153 -7.42 -8.38 -9.70
N THR A 154 -7.17 -8.50 -11.00
CA THR A 154 -5.82 -8.61 -11.56
C THR A 154 -4.99 -7.37 -11.21
N LEU A 155 -5.56 -6.18 -11.41
CA LEU A 155 -4.93 -4.92 -11.02
C LEU A 155 -4.57 -4.89 -9.52
N ILE A 156 -5.53 -5.20 -8.66
CA ILE A 156 -5.35 -5.23 -7.20
C ILE A 156 -4.19 -6.16 -6.83
N THR A 157 -4.14 -7.36 -7.41
CA THR A 157 -3.07 -8.34 -7.17
C THR A 157 -1.71 -7.83 -7.66
N GLN A 158 -1.64 -7.17 -8.81
CA GLN A 158 -0.38 -6.62 -9.33
C GLN A 158 0.13 -5.46 -8.48
N VAL A 159 -0.76 -4.55 -8.07
CA VAL A 159 -0.42 -3.46 -7.13
C VAL A 159 0.11 -4.04 -5.83
N ALA A 160 -0.57 -5.04 -5.28
CA ALA A 160 -0.15 -5.66 -4.05
C ALA A 160 1.18 -6.41 -4.18
N ALA A 161 1.41 -7.12 -5.29
CA ALA A 161 2.67 -7.80 -5.54
C ALA A 161 3.85 -6.82 -5.59
N ALA A 162 3.65 -5.64 -6.16
CA ALA A 162 4.68 -4.61 -6.30
C ALA A 162 5.04 -3.83 -5.03
N THR A 163 4.35 -4.11 -3.94
CA THR A 163 4.71 -3.56 -2.64
C THR A 163 5.87 -4.32 -1.99
N TYR A 164 6.09 -5.58 -2.37
CA TYR A 164 7.22 -6.45 -2.00
C TYR A 164 8.41 -6.27 -2.95
#